data_AF-A0A0C2FI36-F1
#
_entry.id   AF-A0A0C2FI36-F1
#
_cell.length_a   1.000
_cell.length_b   1.000
_cell.length_c   1.000
_cell.angle_alpha   90.00
_cell.angle_beta   90.00
_cell.angle_gamma   90.00
#
_symmetry.space_group_name_H-M   'P 1'
#
loop_
_entity.id
_entity.type
_entity.pdbx_description
1 polymer ?
#
loop_
_entity_poly.entity_id
_entity_poly.type
_entity_poly.pdbx_seq_one_letter_code
_entity_poly.pdbx_strand_id
1 'polypeptide(L)'
;LIFRSNNYTQDPLSRCECDPPYSGENAISCRSDLNPPNGTYPFSALGHRDHGATDMKVTNSHLIESLTFTAIAGPTHDPTPVFDWNTAPFRKLVPHNGQPRRWT
;
A
#
# COMPACT_ATOMS: atom_id res chain seq x y z
N LEU A 1 13.64 -0.04 -2.14
CA LEU A 1 13.68 -1.28 -1.31
C LEU A 1 12.63 -2.25 -1.83
N ILE A 2 12.97 -3.52 -2.08
CA ILE A 2 12.05 -4.48 -2.73
C ILE A 2 10.76 -4.72 -1.93
N PHE A 3 10.85 -4.77 -0.61
CA PHE A 3 9.70 -4.91 0.30
C PHE A 3 8.72 -3.73 0.25
N ARG A 4 9.09 -2.63 -0.40
CA ARG A 4 8.27 -1.42 -0.57
C ARG A 4 7.81 -1.26 -2.02
N SER A 5 8.07 -2.21 -2.91
CA SER A 5 7.77 -2.02 -4.33
C SER A 5 6.26 -2.04 -4.58
N ASN A 6 5.81 -1.03 -5.31
CA ASN A 6 4.50 -1.00 -5.95
C ASN A 6 4.55 -0.05 -7.15
N ASN A 7 4.55 -0.62 -8.35
CA ASN A 7 4.47 0.11 -9.61
C ASN A 7 3.30 -0.41 -10.46
N TYR A 8 2.16 -0.66 -9.81
CA TYR A 8 1.05 -1.44 -10.35
C TYR A 8 0.47 -0.96 -11.68
N THR A 9 0.65 0.31 -12.03
CA THR A 9 0.17 0.88 -13.30
C THR A 9 1.09 0.57 -14.49
N GLN A 10 2.35 0.21 -14.24
CA GLN A 10 3.35 -0.07 -15.27
C GLN A 10 3.88 -1.51 -15.23
N ASP A 11 3.84 -2.17 -14.07
CA ASP A 11 4.34 -3.52 -13.89
C ASP A 11 3.39 -4.54 -14.58
N PRO A 12 3.85 -5.31 -15.58
CA PRO A 12 3.03 -6.31 -16.24
C PRO A 12 2.55 -7.43 -15.29
N LEU A 13 3.24 -7.65 -14.16
CA LEU A 13 2.85 -8.65 -13.15
C LEU A 13 1.72 -8.16 -12.23
N SER A 14 1.40 -6.87 -12.25
CA SER A 14 0.30 -6.30 -11.46
C SER A 14 -1.06 -6.37 -12.15
N ARG A 15 -1.13 -6.92 -13.37
CA ARG A 15 -2.35 -6.99 -14.18
C ARG A 15 -3.39 -7.95 -13.60
N CYS A 16 -4.66 -7.66 -13.81
CA CYS A 16 -5.78 -8.57 -13.56
C CYS A 16 -6.82 -8.50 -14.69
N GLU A 17 -7.71 -9.49 -14.76
CA GLU A 17 -8.93 -9.44 -15.58
C GLU A 17 -9.95 -8.50 -14.91
N CYS A 18 -9.66 -7.21 -14.97
CA CYS A 18 -10.33 -6.13 -14.25
C CYS A 18 -10.33 -4.86 -15.12
N ASP A 19 -11.12 -3.85 -14.74
CA ASP A 19 -11.11 -2.52 -15.39
C ASP A 19 -10.95 -1.43 -14.31
N PRO A 20 -9.80 -0.72 -14.25
CA PRO A 20 -8.64 -0.80 -15.16
C PRO A 20 -7.90 -2.16 -15.06
N PRO A 21 -7.07 -2.56 -16.05
CA PRO A 21 -6.48 -3.89 -16.16
C PRO A 21 -5.28 -4.12 -15.21
N TYR A 22 -5.32 -3.51 -14.04
CA TYR A 22 -4.33 -3.62 -12.97
C TYR A 22 -5.00 -3.37 -11.62
N SER A 23 -4.35 -3.83 -10.55
CA SER A 23 -4.75 -3.48 -9.20
C SER A 23 -3.54 -3.12 -8.36
N GLY A 24 -3.65 -2.04 -7.58
CA GLY A 24 -2.70 -1.67 -6.53
C GLY A 24 -2.54 -2.75 -5.45
N GLU A 25 -3.42 -3.76 -5.44
CA GLU A 25 -3.28 -4.97 -4.63
C GLU A 25 -2.12 -5.88 -5.09
N ASN A 26 -1.88 -5.96 -6.40
CA ASN A 26 -0.94 -6.90 -7.00
C ASN A 26 0.50 -6.36 -6.96
N ALA A 27 1.02 -6.13 -5.77
CA ALA A 27 2.38 -5.66 -5.52
C ALA A 27 2.90 -6.20 -4.18
N ILE A 28 4.21 -6.16 -3.96
CA ILE A 28 4.81 -6.57 -2.68
C ILE A 28 4.29 -5.69 -1.53
N SER A 29 4.16 -4.38 -1.77
CA SER A 29 3.59 -3.44 -0.83
C SER A 29 2.28 -2.86 -1.39
N CYS A 30 1.16 -3.58 -1.21
CA CYS A 30 -0.12 -3.21 -1.79
C CYS A 30 -0.63 -1.82 -1.36
N ARG A 31 -1.41 -1.20 -2.25
CA ARG A 31 -2.05 0.13 -2.14
C ARG A 31 -3.47 0.08 -2.70
N SER A 32 -4.36 -0.67 -2.04
CA SER A 32 -5.75 -0.84 -2.48
C SER A 32 -6.54 0.48 -2.42
N ASP A 33 -6.07 1.45 -1.64
CA ASP A 33 -6.60 2.81 -1.57
C ASP A 33 -6.49 3.58 -2.90
N LEU A 34 -5.55 3.18 -3.77
CA LEU A 34 -5.33 3.80 -5.08
C LEU A 34 -6.15 3.18 -6.22
N ASN A 35 -6.84 2.07 -5.96
CA ASN A 35 -7.73 1.46 -6.93
C ASN A 35 -8.95 2.36 -7.15
N PRO A 36 -9.43 2.57 -8.40
CA PRO A 36 -10.67 3.32 -8.64
C PRO A 36 -11.88 2.70 -7.93
N PRO A 37 -12.67 3.45 -7.15
CA PRO A 37 -13.87 2.94 -6.49
C PRO A 37 -14.95 2.43 -7.47
N ASN A 38 -14.97 2.97 -8.69
CA ASN A 38 -15.88 2.58 -9.77
C ASN A 38 -15.28 1.56 -10.74
N GLY A 39 -14.12 0.98 -10.42
CA GLY A 39 -13.52 -0.09 -11.21
C GLY A 39 -14.29 -1.41 -11.11
N THR A 40 -14.11 -2.28 -12.11
CA THR A 40 -14.67 -3.62 -12.13
C THR A 40 -13.60 -4.62 -11.74
N TYR A 41 -13.82 -5.37 -10.66
CA TYR A 41 -12.87 -6.33 -10.12
C TYR A 41 -13.52 -7.71 -9.99
N PRO A 42 -12.82 -8.80 -10.29
CA PRO A 42 -13.40 -10.15 -10.26
C PRO A 42 -13.71 -10.64 -8.84
N PHE A 43 -13.08 -10.05 -7.82
CA PHE A 43 -13.36 -10.31 -6.40
C PHE A 43 -12.91 -9.12 -5.54
N SER A 44 -13.46 -9.02 -4.33
CA SER A 44 -13.38 -7.83 -3.47
C SER A 44 -11.97 -7.40 -3.07
N ALA A 45 -11.02 -8.33 -2.96
CA ALA A 45 -9.65 -8.01 -2.54
C ALA A 45 -8.91 -7.10 -3.55
N LEU A 46 -9.22 -7.21 -4.84
CA LEU A 46 -8.59 -6.38 -5.87
C LEU A 46 -9.17 -4.96 -5.97
N GLY A 47 -10.28 -4.68 -5.28
CA GLY A 47 -11.00 -3.41 -5.38
C GLY A 47 -10.43 -2.27 -4.52
N HIS A 48 -11.17 -1.16 -4.50
CA HIS A 48 -10.88 0.00 -3.66
C HIS A 48 -11.19 -0.28 -2.19
N ARG A 49 -10.18 -0.19 -1.32
CA ARG A 49 -10.30 -0.50 0.11
C ARG A 49 -9.39 0.42 0.93
N ASP A 50 -9.80 0.71 2.16
CA ASP A 50 -8.90 1.26 3.18
C ASP A 50 -7.95 0.16 3.68
N HIS A 51 -7.08 -0.28 2.78
CA HIS A 51 -6.22 -1.44 2.94
C HIS A 51 -4.95 -1.29 2.11
N GLY A 52 -3.85 -1.81 2.64
CA GLY A 52 -2.54 -1.77 2.02
C GLY A 52 -1.49 -2.30 2.98
N ALA A 53 -0.26 -2.42 2.50
CA ALA A 53 0.88 -2.66 3.37
C ALA A 53 1.18 -1.40 4.19
N THR A 54 1.25 -1.52 5.52
CA THR A 54 1.37 -0.37 6.43
C THR A 54 2.76 -0.22 7.05
N ASP A 55 3.66 -1.16 6.81
CA ASP A 55 5.03 -1.10 7.31
C ASP A 55 5.98 -2.01 6.51
N MET A 56 7.25 -1.97 6.90
CA MET A 56 8.27 -2.95 6.55
C MET A 56 9.22 -3.09 7.74
N LYS A 57 9.58 -4.33 8.09
CA LYS A 57 10.56 -4.65 9.13
C LYS A 57 11.54 -5.67 8.58
N VAL A 58 12.84 -5.38 8.66
CA VAL A 58 13.90 -6.29 8.20
C VAL A 58 15.02 -6.36 9.22
N THR A 59 15.46 -7.58 9.48
CA THR A 59 16.64 -7.89 10.28
C THR A 59 17.59 -8.77 9.46
N ASN A 60 18.78 -9.02 9.97
CA ASN A 60 19.74 -9.97 9.40
C ASN A 60 20.48 -10.68 10.54
N SER A 61 21.37 -11.61 10.18
CA SER A 61 22.12 -12.42 11.15
C SER A 61 22.93 -11.59 12.14
N HIS A 62 23.36 -10.38 11.78
CA HIS A 62 24.10 -9.49 12.68
C HIS A 62 23.17 -8.67 13.58
N LEU A 63 22.10 -8.10 13.02
CA LEU A 63 21.14 -7.29 13.78
C LEU A 63 20.40 -8.11 14.85
N ILE A 64 20.10 -9.38 14.57
CA ILE A 64 19.40 -10.23 15.52
C ILE A 64 20.22 -10.54 16.79
N GLU A 65 21.57 -10.47 16.71
CA GLU A 65 22.46 -10.64 17.88
C GLU A 65 22.23 -9.56 18.95
N SER A 66 21.78 -8.39 18.52
CA SER A 66 21.46 -7.24 19.39
C SER A 66 19.96 -7.00 19.53
N LEU A 67 19.12 -7.92 19.05
CA LEU A 67 17.65 -7.77 18.99
C LEU A 67 17.20 -6.50 18.24
N THR A 68 17.92 -6.12 17.18
CA THR A 68 17.62 -4.94 16.37
C THR A 68 17.07 -5.28 14.99
N PHE A 69 16.40 -4.31 14.37
CA PHE A 69 15.89 -4.38 13.00
C PHE A 69 15.75 -2.97 12.43
N THR A 70 15.69 -2.87 11.10
CA THR A 70 15.29 -1.65 10.39
C THR A 70 13.78 -1.67 10.17
N ALA A 71 13.12 -0.55 10.42
CA ALA A 71 11.68 -0.42 10.25
C ALA A 71 11.33 0.83 9.42
N ILE A 72 10.31 0.70 8.58
CA ILE A 72 9.65 1.82 7.90
C ILE A 72 8.16 1.69 8.19
N ALA A 73 7.54 2.76 8.67
CA ALA A 73 6.10 2.81 8.92
C ALA A 73 5.36 3.57 7.80
N GLY A 74 4.10 3.21 7.58
CA GLY A 74 3.19 3.82 6.61
C GLY A 74 3.14 3.11 5.25
N PRO A 75 2.12 3.40 4.43
CA PRO A 75 2.01 2.91 3.07
C PRO A 75 3.23 3.26 2.21
N THR A 76 3.54 2.42 1.22
CA THR A 76 4.62 2.73 0.28
C THR A 76 4.29 3.97 -0.55
N HIS A 77 5.33 4.73 -0.88
CA HIS A 77 5.34 5.85 -1.81
C HIS A 77 6.61 5.74 -2.65
N ASP A 78 6.63 6.38 -3.81
CA ASP A 78 7.65 6.29 -4.86
C ASP A 78 7.74 4.89 -5.52
N PRO A 79 7.06 4.66 -6.66
CA PRO A 79 6.41 5.65 -7.53
C PRO A 79 4.95 5.98 -7.15
N THR A 80 4.36 5.28 -6.18
CA THR A 80 2.98 5.59 -5.74
C THR A 80 2.94 6.92 -4.96
N PRO A 81 1.82 7.66 -4.99
CA PRO A 81 1.69 8.89 -4.24
C PRO A 81 1.67 8.63 -2.73
N VAL A 82 2.18 9.57 -1.95
CA VAL A 82 2.08 9.57 -0.49
C VAL A 82 0.63 9.45 -0.05
N PHE A 83 0.35 8.54 0.89
CA PHE A 83 -0.97 8.43 1.51
C PHE A 83 -1.20 9.60 2.49
N ASP A 84 -2.35 10.26 2.36
CA ASP A 84 -2.76 11.37 3.21
C ASP A 84 -4.24 11.24 3.57
N TRP A 85 -4.52 11.07 4.86
CA TRP A 85 -5.86 11.02 5.43
C TRP A 85 -6.69 12.27 5.12
N ASN A 86 -6.10 13.44 4.86
CA ASN A 86 -6.88 14.63 4.49
C ASN A 86 -7.52 14.51 3.11
N THR A 87 -6.88 13.79 2.19
CA THR A 87 -7.33 13.64 0.80
C THR A 87 -7.92 12.26 0.51
N ALA A 88 -7.67 11.28 1.37
CA ALA A 88 -8.20 9.93 1.21
C ALA A 88 -9.74 9.93 1.16
N PRO A 89 -10.37 9.12 0.29
CA PRO A 89 -11.83 8.97 0.23
C PRO A 89 -12.44 8.52 1.56
N PHE A 90 -11.64 7.83 2.39
CA PHE A 90 -12.03 7.25 3.66
C PHE A 90 -12.07 8.24 4.83
N ARG A 91 -11.58 9.48 4.65
CA ARG A 91 -11.31 10.42 5.76
C ARG A 91 -12.48 10.69 6.72
N LYS A 92 -13.71 10.64 6.20
CA LYS A 92 -14.94 10.87 6.97
C LYS A 92 -15.59 9.58 7.46
N LEU A 93 -15.15 8.44 6.94
CA LEU A 93 -15.72 7.12 7.19
C LEU A 93 -14.92 6.35 8.25
N VAL A 94 -13.61 6.56 8.28
CA VAL A 94 -12.68 5.79 9.13
C VAL A 94 -12.05 6.70 10.19
N PRO A 95 -12.31 6.45 11.49
CA PRO A 95 -11.61 7.12 12.58
C PRO A 95 -10.11 6.74 12.59
N HIS A 96 -9.24 7.75 12.65
CA HIS A 96 -7.78 7.58 12.63
C HIS A 96 -7.10 8.48 13.69
N ASN A 97 -7.72 8.52 14.88
CA ASN A 97 -7.24 9.34 16.00
C ASN A 97 -5.81 8.97 16.40
N GLY A 98 -4.94 9.97 16.51
CA GLY A 98 -3.54 9.79 16.90
C GLY A 98 -2.60 9.33 15.77
N GLN A 99 -3.12 9.02 14.58
CA GLN A 99 -2.25 8.75 13.42
C GLN A 99 -1.73 10.05 12.80
N PRO A 100 -0.53 10.04 12.19
CA PRO A 100 -0.12 11.08 11.26
C PRO A 100 -1.16 11.25 10.17
N ARG A 101 -1.45 12.49 9.77
CA ARG A 101 -2.34 12.75 8.64
C ARG A 101 -1.72 12.29 7.33
N ARG A 102 -0.42 12.55 7.16
CA ARG A 102 0.36 12.24 5.96
C ARG A 102 1.46 11.23 6.31
N TRP A 103 1.63 10.20 5.49
CA TRP A 103 2.59 9.10 5.70
C TRP A 103 3.73 9.13 4.67
N THR A 104 4.86 9.71 5.07
CA THR A 104 6.10 9.88 4.29
C THR A 104 7.27 9.19 4.96
#